data_AF-A0AA39V422-F1
#
_entry.id   AF-A0AA39V422-F1
#
_cell.length_a   1.000
_cell.length_b   1.000
_cell.length_c   1.000
_cell.angle_alpha   90.00
_cell.angle_beta   90.00
_cell.angle_gamma   90.00
#
_symmetry.space_group_name_H-M   'P 1'
#
loop_
_entity.id
_entity.type
_entity.pdbx_description
1 polymer ?
#
loop_
_entity_poly.entity_id
_entity_poly.type
_entity_poly.pdbx_seq_one_letter_code
_entity_poly.pdbx_strand_id
1 'polypeptide(L)'
;MAPSLPLPAETRRQLNEDDRRWPFKLGMRAVATLFAFIAMILFATCTNLSKIHYGGNDWVDAMPLAPVLLALIYDPLVIFLTIYYRHGRHIHPGWHVGVDLFVWALAVPSIVFSIGDGWFWYWQPVLLDFDGFVPCDNWNFWSYQCNPLIYTLGKIEIAANVFLGLILIIHFILFVFACIATHKWRKSSKRAATERRNIELQYHRSPAEHMEQQPPAYTPSSAASQEENPFKDPVHNAGPSEDENPFKDAERGAVKYS
;
A
#
# COMPACT_ATOMS: atom_id res chain seq x y z
N MET A 1 -14.53 26.73 21.90
CA MET A 1 -14.18 25.70 20.90
C MET A 1 -15.49 25.25 20.27
N ALA A 2 -15.77 25.64 19.02
CA ALA A 2 -17.02 25.26 18.38
C ALA A 2 -17.00 23.74 18.09
N PRO A 3 -18.09 23.00 18.37
CA PRO A 3 -18.16 21.58 18.03
C PRO A 3 -17.99 21.41 16.52
N SER A 4 -17.05 20.56 16.11
CA SER A 4 -16.83 20.27 14.69
C SER A 4 -18.07 19.61 14.11
N LEU A 5 -18.76 20.28 13.17
CA LEU A 5 -19.88 19.68 12.46
C LEU A 5 -19.47 18.32 11.86
N PRO A 6 -20.30 17.27 11.97
CA PRO A 6 -19.99 15.98 11.40
C PRO A 6 -19.86 16.09 9.86
N LEU A 7 -18.94 15.30 9.28
CA LEU A 7 -18.81 15.24 7.82
C LEU A 7 -20.14 14.77 7.17
N PRO A 8 -20.52 15.33 6.00
CA PRO A 8 -21.67 14.84 5.23
C PRO A 8 -21.61 13.32 5.07
N ALA A 9 -22.77 12.66 5.21
CA ALA A 9 -22.86 11.20 5.13
C ALA A 9 -22.33 10.67 3.79
N GLU A 10 -22.55 11.43 2.71
CA GLU A 10 -22.08 11.12 1.36
C GLU A 10 -20.56 11.09 1.26
N THR A 11 -19.85 12.05 1.87
CA THR A 11 -18.38 12.04 1.89
C THR A 11 -17.84 10.80 2.61
N ARG A 12 -18.48 10.40 3.72
CA ARG A 12 -18.13 9.18 4.48
C ARG A 12 -18.37 7.92 3.65
N ARG A 13 -19.47 7.86 2.90
CA ARG A 13 -19.78 6.74 2.02
C ARG A 13 -18.75 6.60 0.90
N GLN A 14 -18.38 7.70 0.25
CA GLN A 14 -17.35 7.71 -0.80
C GLN A 14 -15.97 7.28 -0.27
N LEU A 15 -15.63 7.67 0.96
CA LEU A 15 -14.41 7.21 1.63
C LEU A 15 -14.44 5.69 1.89
N ASN A 16 -15.59 5.12 2.23
CA ASN A 16 -15.74 3.68 2.46
C ASN A 16 -15.77 2.85 1.16
N GLU A 17 -16.37 3.38 0.08
CA GLU A 17 -16.45 2.69 -1.21
C GLU A 17 -15.07 2.58 -1.89
N ASP A 18 -14.17 3.54 -1.65
CA ASP A 18 -12.81 3.54 -2.20
C ASP A 18 -11.91 2.44 -1.58
N ASP A 19 -12.37 1.75 -0.53
CA ASP A 19 -11.61 0.70 0.14
C ASP A 19 -11.74 -0.68 -0.52
N ARG A 20 -12.42 -0.80 -1.68
CA ARG A 20 -12.65 -2.09 -2.37
C ARG A 20 -11.37 -2.93 -2.63
N ARG A 21 -10.19 -2.30 -2.64
CA ARG A 21 -8.88 -2.95 -2.83
C ARG A 21 -8.17 -3.35 -1.51
N TRP A 22 -8.82 -3.21 -0.36
CA TRP A 22 -8.26 -3.60 0.94
C TRP A 22 -7.79 -5.07 1.02
N PRO A 23 -8.48 -6.09 0.46
CA PRO A 23 -8.02 -7.47 0.63
C PRO A 23 -6.73 -7.74 -0.16
N PHE A 24 -6.56 -7.07 -1.31
CA PHE A 24 -5.33 -7.17 -2.10
C PHE A 24 -4.14 -6.56 -1.35
N LYS A 25 -4.31 -5.40 -0.72
CA LYS A 25 -3.26 -4.79 0.13
C LYS A 25 -2.90 -5.69 1.31
N LEU A 26 -3.89 -6.27 1.97
CA LEU A 26 -3.69 -7.20 3.08
C LEU A 26 -2.91 -8.44 2.62
N GLY A 27 -3.27 -9.00 1.45
CA GLY A 27 -2.57 -10.13 0.85
C GLY A 27 -1.10 -9.83 0.55
N MET A 28 -0.80 -8.66 -0.04
CA MET A 28 0.59 -8.26 -0.29
C MET A 28 1.41 -8.15 1.00
N ARG A 29 0.84 -7.59 2.08
CA ARG A 29 1.53 -7.53 3.39
C ARG A 29 1.75 -8.92 4.00
N ALA A 30 0.81 -9.84 3.83
CA ALA A 30 0.97 -11.22 4.30
C ALA A 30 2.09 -11.94 3.54
N VAL A 31 2.17 -11.75 2.22
CA VAL A 31 3.27 -12.29 1.39
C VAL A 31 4.61 -11.66 1.76
N ALA A 32 4.66 -10.34 1.97
CA ALA A 32 5.88 -9.66 2.42
C ALA A 32 6.35 -10.17 3.80
N THR A 33 5.42 -10.40 4.73
CA THR A 33 5.73 -11.02 6.03
C THR A 33 6.38 -12.39 5.88
N LEU A 34 5.83 -13.24 4.99
CA LEU A 34 6.36 -14.57 4.74
C LEU A 34 7.78 -14.51 4.16
N PHE A 35 8.00 -13.63 3.17
CA PHE A 35 9.32 -13.43 2.60
C PHE A 35 10.30 -12.85 3.62
N ALA A 36 9.88 -11.92 4.49
CA ALA A 36 10.70 -11.38 5.56
C ALA A 36 11.11 -12.47 6.55
N PHE A 37 10.20 -13.39 6.90
CA PHE A 37 10.51 -14.51 7.78
C PHE A 37 11.56 -15.45 7.16
N ILE A 38 11.40 -15.80 5.88
CA ILE A 38 12.36 -16.64 5.15
C ILE A 38 13.72 -15.94 5.03
N ALA A 39 13.75 -14.68 4.60
CA ALA A 39 14.97 -13.89 4.49
C ALA A 39 15.71 -13.80 5.83
N MET A 40 14.99 -13.59 6.93
CA MET A 40 15.56 -13.54 8.27
C MET A 40 16.24 -14.83 8.67
N ILE A 41 15.61 -15.99 8.42
CA ILE A 41 16.22 -17.28 8.71
C ILE A 41 17.50 -17.47 7.90
N LEU A 42 17.49 -17.12 6.62
CA LEU A 42 18.65 -17.26 5.74
C LEU A 42 19.81 -16.36 6.17
N PHE A 43 19.57 -15.06 6.42
CA PHE A 43 20.60 -14.15 6.92
C PHE A 43 21.09 -14.52 8.33
N ALA A 44 20.20 -14.95 9.22
CA ALA A 44 20.59 -15.43 10.56
C ALA A 44 21.45 -16.70 10.48
N THR A 45 21.17 -17.59 9.52
CA THR A 45 21.97 -18.79 9.29
C THR A 45 23.34 -18.43 8.71
N CYS A 46 23.39 -17.52 7.74
CA CYS A 46 24.64 -17.04 7.13
C CYS A 46 25.56 -16.39 8.16
N THR A 47 25.04 -15.43 8.93
CA THR A 47 25.79 -14.74 10.01
C THR A 47 26.32 -15.70 11.07
N ASN A 48 25.52 -16.71 11.48
CA ASN A 48 25.95 -17.68 12.48
C ASN A 48 27.07 -18.59 11.94
N LEU A 49 26.90 -19.14 10.73
CA LEU A 49 27.90 -20.00 10.11
C LEU A 49 29.21 -19.26 9.83
N SER A 50 29.13 -18.02 9.34
CA SER A 50 30.28 -17.13 9.09
C SER A 50 31.05 -16.88 10.39
N LYS A 51 30.34 -16.53 11.46
CA LYS A 51 30.94 -16.29 12.78
C LYS A 51 31.68 -17.51 13.33
N ILE A 52 31.10 -18.71 13.20
CA ILE A 52 31.70 -19.95 13.72
C ILE A 52 33.01 -20.29 13.01
N HIS A 53 33.06 -20.13 11.68
CA HIS A 53 34.18 -20.66 10.88
C HIS A 53 35.25 -19.63 10.54
N TYR A 54 34.88 -18.36 10.41
CA TYR A 54 35.81 -17.31 9.99
C TYR A 54 36.14 -16.31 11.11
N GLY A 55 35.49 -16.42 12.27
CA GLY A 55 35.76 -15.57 13.45
C GLY A 55 35.48 -14.08 13.22
N GLY A 56 34.99 -13.70 12.04
CA GLY A 56 34.67 -12.33 11.66
C GLY A 56 33.29 -11.93 12.14
N ASN A 57 33.18 -10.69 12.64
CA ASN A 57 31.89 -10.03 12.77
C ASN A 57 31.52 -9.46 11.40
N ASP A 58 30.88 -10.28 10.58
CA ASP A 58 30.47 -9.90 9.24
C ASP A 58 29.23 -8.99 9.32
N TRP A 59 29.50 -7.70 9.54
CA TRP A 59 28.47 -6.67 9.66
C TRP A 59 27.71 -6.46 8.36
N VAL A 60 28.29 -6.88 7.22
CA VAL A 60 27.66 -6.84 5.90
C VAL A 60 26.44 -7.76 5.88
N ASP A 61 26.58 -9.00 6.37
CA ASP A 61 25.47 -9.96 6.47
C ASP A 61 24.41 -9.53 7.50
N ALA A 62 24.81 -8.76 8.51
CA ALA A 62 23.90 -8.27 9.55
C ALA A 62 23.08 -7.04 9.11
N MET A 63 23.59 -6.22 8.19
CA MET A 63 22.92 -5.02 7.68
C MET A 63 21.52 -5.30 7.09
N PRO A 64 21.33 -6.32 6.23
CA PRO A 64 20.03 -6.77 5.74
C PRO A 64 19.00 -7.13 6.81
N LEU A 65 19.42 -7.49 8.03
CA LEU A 65 18.48 -7.84 9.10
C LEU A 65 17.64 -6.64 9.54
N ALA A 66 18.15 -5.41 9.43
CA ALA A 66 17.40 -4.21 9.84
C ALA A 66 16.09 -3.99 9.04
N PRO A 67 16.11 -3.88 7.70
CA PRO A 67 14.87 -3.76 6.91
C PRO A 67 13.99 -5.01 7.03
N VAL A 68 14.58 -6.21 7.13
CA VAL A 68 13.82 -7.47 7.26
C VAL A 68 13.08 -7.54 8.60
N LEU A 69 13.72 -7.19 9.72
CA LEU A 69 13.08 -7.15 11.04
C LEU A 69 11.98 -6.10 11.08
N LEU A 70 12.22 -4.92 10.49
CA LEU A 70 11.22 -3.88 10.43
C LEU A 70 9.99 -4.34 9.65
N ALA A 71 10.17 -4.96 8.49
CA ALA A 71 9.07 -5.55 7.71
C ALA A 71 8.35 -6.67 8.49
N LEU A 72 9.11 -7.57 9.14
CA LEU A 72 8.55 -8.68 9.91
C LEU A 72 7.70 -8.21 11.10
N ILE A 73 8.05 -7.09 11.74
CA ILE A 73 7.26 -6.57 12.86
C ILE A 73 6.09 -5.72 12.34
N TYR A 74 6.34 -4.88 11.35
CA TYR A 74 5.37 -3.89 10.88
C TYR A 74 4.19 -4.53 10.14
N ASP A 75 4.43 -5.43 9.20
CA ASP A 75 3.36 -5.98 8.37
C ASP A 75 2.34 -6.81 9.16
N PRO A 76 2.74 -7.72 10.06
CA PRO A 76 1.80 -8.41 10.94
C PRO A 76 1.04 -7.48 11.85
N LEU A 77 1.69 -6.43 12.37
CA LEU A 77 1.03 -5.42 13.21
C LEU A 77 -0.05 -4.70 12.41
N VAL A 78 0.22 -4.28 11.18
CA VAL A 78 -0.78 -3.64 10.31
C VAL A 78 -1.90 -4.61 9.95
N ILE A 79 -1.59 -5.87 9.64
CA ILE A 79 -2.58 -6.93 9.37
C ILE A 79 -3.49 -7.11 10.59
N PHE A 80 -2.90 -7.26 11.77
CA PHE A 80 -3.60 -7.39 13.05
C PHE A 80 -4.50 -6.17 13.30
N LEU A 81 -3.96 -4.95 13.23
CA LEU A 81 -4.74 -3.74 13.45
C LEU A 81 -5.91 -3.63 12.46
N THR A 82 -5.69 -3.99 11.19
CA THR A 82 -6.72 -3.92 10.14
C THR A 82 -7.83 -4.95 10.35
N ILE A 83 -7.49 -6.17 10.79
CA ILE A 83 -8.47 -7.23 11.06
C ILE A 83 -9.27 -6.94 12.33
N TYR A 84 -8.60 -6.53 13.41
CA TYR A 84 -9.23 -6.34 14.72
C TYR A 84 -9.98 -5.00 14.85
N TYR A 85 -9.42 -3.89 14.36
CA TYR A 85 -10.04 -2.57 14.49
C TYR A 85 -10.95 -2.20 13.30
N ARG A 86 -11.55 -3.21 12.67
CA ARG A 86 -12.49 -3.12 11.53
C ARG A 86 -13.71 -2.18 11.74
N HIS A 87 -13.82 -1.53 12.90
CA HIS A 87 -14.93 -0.68 13.34
C HIS A 87 -14.50 0.76 13.71
N GLY A 88 -13.86 1.46 12.77
CA GLY A 88 -13.97 2.92 12.72
C GLY A 88 -12.76 3.74 13.16
N ARG A 89 -11.59 3.13 13.38
CA ARG A 89 -10.32 3.87 13.54
C ARG A 89 -9.42 3.64 12.35
N HIS A 90 -9.50 4.55 11.38
CA HIS A 90 -8.58 4.56 10.25
C HIS A 90 -7.22 5.09 10.70
N ILE A 91 -6.18 4.27 10.55
CA ILE A 91 -4.80 4.73 10.65
C ILE A 91 -4.60 5.78 9.56
N HIS A 92 -3.93 6.89 9.91
CA HIS A 92 -3.70 7.97 8.97
C HIS A 92 -2.90 7.43 7.75
N PRO A 93 -3.35 7.65 6.50
CA PRO A 93 -2.73 7.05 5.32
C PRO A 93 -1.26 7.44 5.17
N GLY A 94 -0.87 8.62 5.66
CA GLY A 94 0.52 9.08 5.68
C GLY A 94 1.47 8.22 6.53
N TRP A 95 0.98 7.53 7.57
CA TRP A 95 1.84 6.63 8.37
C TRP A 95 2.34 5.44 7.54
N HIS A 96 1.46 4.86 6.72
CA HIS A 96 1.84 3.77 5.81
C HIS A 96 2.90 4.22 4.80
N VAL A 97 2.73 5.41 4.22
CA VAL A 97 3.72 5.99 3.29
C VAL A 97 5.10 6.10 3.95
N GLY A 98 5.15 6.63 5.18
CA GLY A 98 6.43 6.85 5.88
C GLY A 98 7.17 5.55 6.18
N VAL A 99 6.46 4.54 6.68
CA VAL A 99 7.10 3.26 7.04
C VAL A 99 7.51 2.46 5.80
N ASP A 100 6.66 2.36 4.78
CA ASP A 100 7.01 1.63 3.55
C ASP A 100 8.21 2.31 2.83
N LEU A 101 8.28 3.65 2.85
CA LEU A 101 9.45 4.40 2.35
C LEU A 101 10.71 4.13 3.17
N PHE A 102 10.58 4.03 4.50
CA PHE A 102 11.72 3.78 5.38
C PHE A 102 12.27 2.36 5.23
N VAL A 103 11.40 1.34 5.12
CA VAL A 103 11.80 -0.04 4.77
C VAL A 103 12.54 -0.04 3.44
N TRP A 104 12.01 0.64 2.42
CA TRP A 104 12.65 0.74 1.11
C TRP A 104 14.02 1.43 1.19
N ALA A 105 14.11 2.55 1.90
CA ALA A 105 15.35 3.32 2.06
C ALA A 105 16.46 2.56 2.82
N LEU A 106 16.09 1.66 3.73
CA LEU A 106 17.04 0.76 4.40
C LEU A 106 17.40 -0.44 3.52
N ALA A 107 16.43 -1.01 2.81
CA ALA A 107 16.65 -2.21 2.00
C ALA A 107 17.59 -1.97 0.81
N VAL A 108 17.53 -0.81 0.15
CA VAL A 108 18.42 -0.49 -0.98
C VAL A 108 19.92 -0.56 -0.60
N PRO A 109 20.42 0.19 0.41
CA PRO A 109 21.82 0.09 0.79
C PRO A 109 22.16 -1.30 1.32
N SER A 110 21.28 -1.96 2.08
CA SER A 110 21.53 -3.33 2.55
C SER A 110 21.77 -4.31 1.41
N ILE A 111 20.98 -4.24 0.32
CA ILE A 111 21.19 -5.08 -0.87
C ILE A 111 22.51 -4.74 -1.55
N VAL A 112 22.82 -3.44 -1.70
CA VAL A 112 24.07 -3.03 -2.37
C VAL A 112 25.30 -3.50 -1.61
N PHE A 113 25.32 -3.35 -0.28
CA PHE A 113 26.45 -3.81 0.54
C PHE A 113 26.54 -5.34 0.57
N SER A 114 25.43 -6.06 0.77
CA SER A 114 25.46 -7.53 0.75
C SER A 114 25.87 -8.08 -0.61
N ILE A 115 25.39 -7.49 -1.71
CA ILE A 115 25.86 -7.91 -3.03
C ILE A 115 27.32 -7.51 -3.26
N GLY A 116 27.76 -6.34 -2.80
CA GLY A 116 29.12 -5.83 -3.05
C GLY A 116 30.21 -6.63 -2.33
N ASP A 117 29.96 -7.01 -1.08
CA ASP A 117 30.93 -7.68 -0.22
C ASP A 117 30.58 -9.16 0.06
N GLY A 118 29.63 -9.72 -0.68
CA GLY A 118 29.11 -11.07 -0.45
C GLY A 118 30.09 -12.20 -0.75
N TRP A 119 29.91 -13.34 -0.08
CA TRP A 119 30.81 -14.51 -0.14
C TRP A 119 30.93 -15.12 -1.54
N PHE A 120 29.91 -14.91 -2.38
CA PHE A 120 29.87 -15.43 -3.74
C PHE A 120 30.88 -14.77 -4.69
N TRP A 121 31.45 -13.61 -4.35
CA TRP A 121 32.53 -13.01 -5.13
C TRP A 121 33.85 -13.76 -5.03
N TYR A 122 34.04 -14.52 -3.94
CA TYR A 122 35.24 -15.34 -3.73
C TYR A 122 35.15 -16.70 -4.43
N TRP A 123 34.09 -16.99 -5.17
CA TRP A 123 33.98 -18.25 -5.91
C TRP A 123 35.00 -18.29 -7.04
N GLN A 124 36.00 -19.16 -6.88
CA GLN A 124 37.05 -19.37 -7.88
C GLN A 124 36.86 -20.69 -8.62
N PRO A 125 37.10 -20.73 -9.94
CA PRO A 125 37.15 -21.97 -10.67
C PRO A 125 38.30 -22.85 -10.15
N VAL A 126 38.16 -24.15 -10.34
CA VAL A 126 39.13 -25.15 -9.90
C VAL A 126 40.29 -25.18 -10.87
N LEU A 127 41.51 -24.92 -10.39
CA LEU A 127 42.73 -25.12 -11.17
C LEU A 127 43.26 -26.52 -10.87
N LEU A 128 43.27 -27.36 -11.89
CA LEU A 128 43.85 -28.71 -11.82
C LEU A 128 45.36 -28.60 -12.03
N ASP A 129 46.13 -29.30 -11.21
CA ASP A 129 47.55 -29.49 -11.47
C ASP A 129 47.77 -30.51 -12.62
N PHE A 130 49.01 -30.64 -13.10
CA PHE A 130 49.37 -31.58 -14.16
C PHE A 130 48.98 -33.04 -13.84
N ASP A 131 48.95 -33.39 -12.55
CA ASP A 131 48.57 -34.72 -12.06
C ASP A 131 47.04 -34.89 -11.87
N GLY A 132 46.24 -33.87 -12.19
CA GLY A 132 44.78 -33.89 -12.01
C GLY A 132 44.31 -33.74 -10.56
N PHE A 133 45.23 -33.47 -9.62
CA PHE A 133 44.91 -33.12 -8.24
C PHE A 133 44.59 -31.62 -8.11
N VAL A 134 43.78 -31.25 -7.11
CA VAL A 134 43.46 -29.85 -6.78
C VAL A 134 44.32 -29.45 -5.58
N PRO A 135 45.46 -28.78 -5.79
CA PRO A 135 46.30 -28.35 -4.67
C PRO A 135 45.57 -27.25 -3.91
N CYS A 136 45.30 -27.45 -2.61
CA CYS A 136 44.69 -26.41 -1.75
C CYS A 136 45.72 -25.38 -1.29
N ASP A 137 46.35 -24.70 -2.26
CA ASP A 137 47.28 -23.61 -2.05
C ASP A 137 46.54 -22.26 -1.93
N ASN A 138 47.30 -21.15 -1.80
CA ASN A 138 46.71 -19.81 -1.66
C ASN A 138 45.85 -19.39 -2.86
N TRP A 139 46.05 -19.98 -4.04
CA TRP A 139 45.29 -19.67 -5.25
C TRP A 139 44.00 -20.49 -5.36
N ASN A 140 43.98 -21.70 -4.81
CA ASN A 140 42.81 -22.59 -4.80
C ASN A 140 42.11 -22.68 -3.45
N PHE A 141 42.53 -21.90 -2.44
CA PHE A 141 41.93 -21.93 -1.10
C PHE A 141 40.42 -21.65 -1.14
N TRP A 142 39.97 -20.79 -2.06
CA TRP A 142 38.55 -20.45 -2.27
C TRP A 142 37.86 -21.34 -3.32
N SER A 143 38.50 -22.42 -3.77
CA SER A 143 37.88 -23.43 -4.63
C SER A 143 36.89 -24.30 -3.85
N TYR A 144 35.90 -24.85 -4.55
CA TYR A 144 34.83 -25.65 -3.94
C TYR A 144 35.35 -26.89 -3.20
N GLN A 145 36.40 -27.53 -3.70
CA GLN A 145 37.01 -28.74 -3.15
C GLN A 145 37.75 -28.45 -1.83
N CYS A 146 38.45 -27.32 -1.77
CA CYS A 146 39.24 -26.95 -0.60
C CYS A 146 38.38 -26.34 0.51
N ASN A 147 37.33 -25.60 0.14
CA ASN A 147 36.44 -24.98 1.10
C ASN A 147 34.97 -24.97 0.61
N PRO A 148 34.25 -26.09 0.78
CA PRO A 148 32.85 -26.21 0.34
C PRO A 148 31.88 -25.32 1.14
N LEU A 149 32.31 -24.84 2.31
CA LEU A 149 31.48 -24.02 3.18
C LEU A 149 31.21 -22.64 2.58
N ILE A 150 32.19 -22.00 1.92
CA ILE A 150 32.02 -20.68 1.28
C ILE A 150 30.95 -20.73 0.18
N TYR A 151 30.92 -21.83 -0.58
CA TYR A 151 29.89 -22.03 -1.61
C TYR A 151 28.51 -22.23 -1.01
N THR A 152 28.44 -22.89 0.15
CA THR A 152 27.18 -23.05 0.88
C THR A 152 26.70 -21.71 1.43
N LEU A 153 27.60 -20.91 2.02
CA LEU A 153 27.32 -19.55 2.49
C LEU A 153 26.84 -18.65 1.35
N GLY A 154 27.60 -18.56 0.25
CA GLY A 154 27.22 -17.74 -0.89
C GLY A 154 25.88 -18.15 -1.52
N LYS A 155 25.53 -19.44 -1.55
CA LYS A 155 24.19 -19.89 -2.01
C LYS A 155 23.07 -19.42 -1.08
N ILE A 156 23.26 -19.51 0.23
CA ILE A 156 22.30 -19.05 1.23
C ILE A 156 22.15 -17.52 1.14
N GLU A 157 23.26 -16.81 1.00
CA GLU A 157 23.30 -15.35 0.90
C GLU A 157 22.60 -14.85 -0.38
N ILE A 158 22.85 -15.47 -1.53
CA ILE A 158 22.13 -15.15 -2.78
C ILE A 158 20.63 -15.38 -2.60
N ALA A 159 20.23 -16.51 -2.02
CA ALA A 159 18.81 -16.80 -1.76
C ALA A 159 18.19 -15.73 -0.83
N ALA A 160 18.90 -15.34 0.23
CA ALA A 160 18.47 -14.31 1.17
C ALA A 160 18.27 -12.95 0.45
N ASN A 161 19.22 -12.56 -0.40
CA ASN A 161 19.15 -11.34 -1.20
C ASN A 161 17.99 -11.35 -2.21
N VAL A 162 17.67 -12.51 -2.80
CA VAL A 162 16.49 -12.64 -3.67
C VAL A 162 15.20 -12.37 -2.90
N PHE A 163 15.02 -12.95 -1.71
CA PHE A 163 13.85 -12.67 -0.89
C PHE A 163 13.80 -11.21 -0.43
N LEU A 164 14.94 -10.61 -0.07
CA LEU A 164 15.02 -9.19 0.26
C LEU A 164 14.64 -8.30 -0.93
N GLY A 165 15.07 -8.65 -2.15
CA GLY A 165 14.64 -7.98 -3.38
C GLY A 165 13.13 -8.07 -3.62
N LEU A 166 12.51 -9.22 -3.35
CA LEU A 166 11.06 -9.37 -3.43
C LEU A 166 10.33 -8.50 -2.40
N ILE A 167 10.84 -8.44 -1.16
CA ILE A 167 10.32 -7.54 -0.11
C ILE A 167 10.42 -6.08 -0.58
N LEU A 168 11.56 -5.66 -1.14
CA LEU A 168 11.78 -4.32 -1.68
C LEU A 168 10.73 -3.96 -2.74
N ILE A 169 10.47 -4.86 -3.70
CA ILE A 169 9.48 -4.65 -4.76
C ILE A 169 8.07 -4.54 -4.17
N ILE A 170 7.69 -5.41 -3.23
CA ILE A 170 6.36 -5.37 -2.61
C ILE A 170 6.16 -4.07 -1.82
N HIS A 171 7.14 -3.65 -1.01
CA HIS A 171 7.03 -2.37 -0.29
C HIS A 171 7.02 -1.17 -1.22
N PHE A 172 7.72 -1.20 -2.36
CA PHE A 172 7.61 -0.16 -3.37
C PHE A 172 6.18 -0.06 -3.94
N ILE A 173 5.56 -1.20 -4.27
CA ILE A 173 4.18 -1.24 -4.75
C ILE A 173 3.21 -0.72 -3.67
N LEU A 174 3.39 -1.16 -2.42
CA LEU A 174 2.60 -0.69 -1.27
C LEU A 174 2.77 0.82 -1.04
N PHE A 175 3.99 1.34 -1.16
CA PHE A 175 4.30 2.76 -1.09
C PHE A 175 3.58 3.57 -2.17
N VAL A 176 3.58 3.10 -3.42
CA VAL A 176 2.82 3.76 -4.51
C VAL A 176 1.33 3.78 -4.19
N PHE A 177 0.76 2.67 -3.70
CA PHE A 177 -0.63 2.64 -3.28
C PHE A 177 -0.93 3.59 -2.11
N ALA A 178 -0.02 3.70 -1.15
CA ALA A 178 -0.15 4.61 -0.02
C ALA A 178 -0.07 6.08 -0.47
N CYS A 179 0.79 6.40 -1.45
CA CYS A 179 0.85 7.73 -2.07
C CYS A 179 -0.46 8.09 -2.77
N ILE A 180 -1.00 7.17 -3.59
CA ILE A 180 -2.28 7.37 -4.28
C ILE A 180 -3.41 7.58 -3.25
N ALA A 181 -3.46 6.77 -2.19
CA ALA A 181 -4.45 6.90 -1.13
C ALA A 181 -4.35 8.24 -0.40
N THR A 182 -3.13 8.68 -0.09
CA THR A 182 -2.87 9.98 0.56
C THR A 182 -3.29 11.14 -0.34
N HIS A 183 -3.00 11.07 -1.64
CA HIS A 183 -3.42 12.08 -2.61
C HIS A 183 -4.95 12.16 -2.73
N LYS A 184 -5.62 11.01 -2.84
CA LYS A 184 -7.10 10.92 -2.85
C LYS A 184 -7.69 11.51 -1.58
N TRP A 185 -7.16 11.14 -0.41
CA TRP A 185 -7.58 11.64 0.90
C TRP A 185 -7.42 13.16 1.02
N ARG A 186 -6.29 13.71 0.55
CA ARG A 186 -6.06 15.16 0.54
C ARG A 186 -7.07 15.89 -0.36
N LYS A 187 -7.43 15.29 -1.52
CA LYS A 187 -8.42 15.86 -2.44
C LYS A 187 -9.83 15.84 -1.85
N SER A 188 -10.25 14.75 -1.20
CA SER A 188 -11.56 14.66 -0.54
C SER A 188 -11.65 15.58 0.68
N SER A 189 -10.57 15.69 1.46
CA SER A 189 -10.48 16.62 2.60
C SER A 189 -10.65 18.07 2.16
N LYS A 190 -9.99 18.50 1.08
CA LYS A 190 -10.17 19.85 0.51
C LYS A 190 -11.61 20.10 0.06
N ARG A 191 -12.24 19.15 -0.64
CA ARG A 191 -13.65 19.26 -1.07
C ARG A 191 -14.59 19.41 0.13
N ALA A 192 -14.41 18.59 1.16
CA ALA A 192 -15.20 18.67 2.39
C ALA A 192 -14.99 20.01 3.12
N ALA A 193 -13.78 20.55 3.13
CA ALA A 193 -13.51 21.86 3.70
C ALA A 193 -14.18 22.99 2.90
N THR A 194 -14.15 22.93 1.56
CA THR A 194 -14.85 23.88 0.70
C THR A 194 -16.37 23.79 0.86
N GLU A 195 -16.93 22.58 0.92
CA GLU A 195 -18.36 22.36 1.14
C GLU A 195 -18.81 22.90 2.50
N ARG A 196 -18.04 22.64 3.58
CA ARG A 196 -18.28 23.24 4.90
C ARG A 196 -18.30 24.76 4.84
N ARG A 197 -17.32 25.37 4.17
CA ARG A 197 -17.26 26.83 4.00
C ARG A 197 -18.45 27.37 3.23
N ASN A 198 -18.92 26.67 2.19
CA ASN A 198 -20.10 27.08 1.43
C ASN A 198 -21.38 27.00 2.28
N ILE A 199 -21.55 25.95 3.09
CA ILE A 199 -22.68 25.81 4.03
C ILE A 199 -22.66 26.91 5.09
N GLU A 200 -21.49 27.23 5.64
CA GLU A 200 -21.33 28.31 6.61
C GLU A 200 -21.69 29.69 6.01
N LEU A 201 -21.26 29.96 4.78
CA LEU A 201 -21.64 31.18 4.05
C LEU A 201 -23.15 31.25 3.78
N GLN A 202 -23.80 30.13 3.45
CA GLN A 202 -25.25 30.09 3.31
C GLN A 202 -25.97 30.37 4.63
N TYR A 203 -25.49 29.81 5.74
CA TYR A 203 -26.09 30.03 7.06
C TYR A 203 -25.96 31.49 7.51
N HIS A 204 -24.82 32.14 7.27
CA HIS A 204 -24.62 33.55 7.62
C HIS A 204 -25.41 34.53 6.74
N ARG A 205 -25.74 34.16 5.50
CA ARG A 205 -26.54 35.01 4.61
C ARG A 205 -28.04 35.05 4.99
N SER A 206 -28.54 33.98 5.58
CA SER A 206 -29.98 33.73 5.79
C SER A 206 -30.72 34.58 6.84
N PRO A 207 -30.15 35.12 7.94
CA PRO A 207 -31.00 35.69 9.00
C PRO A 207 -31.74 36.98 8.61
N ALA A 208 -31.14 37.84 7.78
CA ALA A 208 -31.72 39.13 7.39
C ALA A 208 -32.60 39.03 6.13
N GLU A 209 -32.19 38.25 5.12
CA GLU A 209 -32.98 38.05 3.89
C GLU A 209 -34.26 37.24 4.13
N HIS A 210 -34.29 36.31 5.11
CA HIS A 210 -35.52 35.55 5.40
C HIS A 210 -36.62 36.36 6.11
N MET A 211 -36.29 37.50 6.75
CA MET A 211 -37.32 38.40 7.28
C MET A 211 -37.92 39.31 6.20
N GLU A 212 -37.18 39.61 5.13
CA GLU A 212 -37.67 40.46 4.04
C GLU A 212 -38.52 39.68 3.02
N GLN A 213 -38.37 38.36 2.98
CA GLN A 213 -39.11 37.45 2.11
C GLN A 213 -40.27 36.72 2.81
N GLN A 214 -40.78 37.29 3.91
CA GLN A 214 -42.06 36.87 4.45
C GLN A 214 -43.14 37.41 3.49
N PRO A 215 -43.88 36.55 2.75
CA PRO A 215 -44.94 37.03 1.88
C PRO A 215 -45.89 37.89 2.71
N PRO A 216 -46.38 39.02 2.16
CA PRO A 216 -47.29 39.89 2.88
C PRO A 216 -48.41 39.04 3.48
N ALA A 217 -48.66 39.23 4.77
CA ALA A 217 -49.69 38.50 5.50
C ALA A 217 -50.96 38.44 4.65
N TYR A 218 -51.42 37.22 4.36
CA TYR A 218 -52.62 36.98 3.55
C TYR A 218 -53.76 37.81 4.12
N THR A 219 -54.12 38.88 3.41
CA THR A 219 -55.33 39.63 3.66
C THR A 219 -56.45 38.85 2.97
N PRO A 220 -57.44 38.32 3.71
CA PRO A 220 -58.56 37.64 3.08
C PRO A 220 -59.31 38.66 2.23
N SER A 221 -59.08 38.60 0.92
CA SER A 221 -59.87 39.33 -0.06
C SER A 221 -61.25 38.68 -0.14
N SER A 222 -62.23 39.36 0.43
CA SER A 222 -63.64 39.02 0.31
C SER A 222 -64.15 39.41 -1.09
N ALA A 223 -64.06 38.51 -2.06
CA ALA A 223 -64.86 38.48 -3.28
C ALA A 223 -64.77 37.05 -3.85
N ALA A 224 -65.83 36.23 -3.80
CA ALA A 224 -66.86 36.15 -4.84
C ALA A 224 -66.19 36.00 -6.23
N SER A 225 -66.35 34.94 -7.03
CA SER A 225 -67.51 34.06 -7.24
C SER A 225 -67.05 32.82 -8.04
N GLN A 226 -67.89 31.81 -8.06
CA GLN A 226 -67.85 30.58 -8.86
C GLN A 226 -67.41 30.76 -10.32
N GLU A 227 -66.63 29.81 -10.84
CA GLU A 227 -66.96 29.15 -12.10
C GLU A 227 -66.37 27.74 -12.15
N GLU A 228 -67.25 26.75 -12.21
CA GLU A 228 -66.94 25.36 -12.53
C GLU A 228 -66.40 25.26 -13.96
N ASN A 229 -65.38 24.43 -14.19
CA ASN A 229 -65.46 23.53 -15.34
C ASN A 229 -64.63 22.26 -15.14
N PRO A 230 -65.15 21.10 -15.56
CA PRO A 230 -64.57 19.79 -15.31
C PRO A 230 -63.70 19.33 -16.48
N PHE A 231 -62.86 18.33 -16.19
CA PHE A 231 -62.49 17.25 -17.11
C PHE A 231 -61.55 17.59 -18.29
N LYS A 232 -60.27 17.18 -18.14
CA LYS A 232 -59.53 16.52 -19.22
C LYS A 232 -58.33 15.73 -18.67
N ASP A 233 -58.50 14.41 -18.55
CA ASP A 233 -57.40 13.44 -18.46
C ASP A 233 -56.73 13.25 -19.85
N PRO A 234 -55.84 12.26 -20.06
CA PRO A 234 -54.39 12.38 -19.88
C PRO A 234 -53.65 12.10 -21.21
N VAL A 235 -52.50 12.71 -21.47
CA VAL A 235 -51.69 12.33 -22.65
C VAL A 235 -50.22 12.15 -22.29
N HIS A 236 -49.81 10.89 -22.46
CA HIS A 236 -48.49 10.38 -22.77
C HIS A 236 -47.46 11.40 -23.27
N ASN A 237 -46.22 11.22 -22.82
CA ASN A 237 -44.96 11.22 -23.58
C ASN A 237 -43.84 11.50 -22.56
N ALA A 238 -42.65 10.95 -22.62
CA ALA A 238 -41.99 9.93 -23.40
C ALA A 238 -40.67 9.75 -22.63
N GLY A 239 -40.20 8.52 -22.43
CA GLY A 239 -38.96 8.27 -21.69
C GLY A 239 -37.76 8.93 -22.38
N PRO A 240 -36.74 9.38 -21.62
CA PRO A 240 -35.42 9.56 -22.20
C PRO A 240 -34.81 8.18 -22.47
N SER A 241 -34.47 8.01 -23.74
CA SER A 241 -33.70 6.93 -24.33
C SER A 241 -32.45 6.60 -23.53
N GLU A 242 -32.21 5.30 -23.39
CA GLU A 242 -30.93 4.72 -23.04
C GLU A 242 -29.90 5.14 -24.09
N ASP A 243 -29.08 6.14 -23.76
CA ASP A 243 -27.84 6.37 -24.50
C ASP A 243 -26.84 5.30 -24.10
N GLU A 244 -26.58 4.46 -25.09
CA GLU A 244 -25.52 3.48 -25.21
C GLU A 244 -24.19 4.05 -24.68
N ASN A 245 -23.60 3.33 -23.73
CA ASN A 245 -22.24 3.58 -23.28
C ASN A 245 -21.34 2.45 -23.85
N PRO A 246 -20.70 2.64 -25.02
CA PRO A 246 -19.99 1.58 -25.75
C PRO A 246 -18.62 1.20 -25.16
N PHE A 247 -18.36 1.45 -23.87
CA PHE A 247 -17.03 1.28 -23.27
C PHE A 247 -16.93 0.18 -22.21
N LYS A 248 -17.72 -0.91 -22.34
CA LYS A 248 -17.71 -2.03 -21.37
C LYS A 248 -17.14 -3.37 -21.86
N ASP A 249 -16.70 -3.49 -23.11
CA ASP A 249 -16.25 -4.78 -23.66
C ASP A 249 -14.76 -4.81 -24.04
N ALA A 250 -13.86 -4.59 -23.07
CA ALA A 250 -12.42 -4.76 -23.29
C ALA A 250 -11.63 -5.54 -22.22
N GLU A 251 -12.23 -6.00 -21.11
CA GLU A 251 -11.48 -6.68 -20.04
C GLU A 251 -12.06 -8.02 -19.58
N ARG A 252 -12.61 -8.81 -20.51
CA ARG A 252 -12.93 -10.22 -20.24
C ARG A 252 -12.31 -11.14 -21.29
N GLY A 253 -10.98 -11.20 -21.30
CA GLY A 253 -10.20 -12.10 -22.14
C GLY A 253 -8.97 -12.63 -21.41
N ALA A 254 -9.02 -13.90 -21.03
CA ALA A 254 -7.91 -14.83 -20.85
C ALA A 254 -6.89 -14.55 -19.72
N VAL A 255 -6.93 -15.37 -18.66
CA VAL A 255 -5.83 -16.30 -18.34
C VAL A 255 -6.41 -17.55 -17.64
N LYS A 256 -6.42 -18.68 -18.35
CA LYS A 256 -6.47 -20.05 -17.82
C LYS A 256 -5.12 -20.67 -18.21
N TYR A 257 -4.30 -21.04 -17.22
CA TYR A 257 -3.25 -22.04 -17.31
C TYR A 257 -3.25 -22.71 -15.92
N SER A 258 -3.69 -23.97 -15.84
CA SER A 258 -2.87 -25.19 -15.90
C SER A 258 -2.06 -25.37 -14.63
#